data_AF-A0A4U1L332-F1
#
_entry.id   AF-A0A4U1L332-F1
#
_cell.length_a   1.000
_cell.length_b   1.000
_cell.length_c   1.000
_cell.angle_alpha   90.00
_cell.angle_beta   90.00
_cell.angle_gamma   90.00
#
_symmetry.space_group_name_H-M   'P 1'
#
loop_
_entity.id
_entity.type
_entity.pdbx_description
1 polymer ?
#
loop_
_entity_poly.entity_id
_entity_poly.type
_entity_poly.pdbx_seq_one_letter_code
_entity_poly.pdbx_strand_id
1 'polypeptide(L)'
;MTEAVFAAAVFAAVALLPHDLNILCVPLFAATVLVFAREQGRLSRLLRHPWFEGLGRRSYSIYLVHAFVAVGLLSAAAVASVLDLPLIGFGEAQPGQKGIVAPPLLADAIIVAFLVLIVQLSKLSYRFVELPGSALGARLLRKAPPG
;
A
#
# COMPACT_ATOMS: atom_id res chain seq x y z
N MET A 1 18.00 -13.51 16.36
CA MET A 1 17.65 -14.70 15.57
C MET A 1 16.14 -14.82 15.39
N THR A 2 15.35 -14.59 16.44
CA THR A 2 13.88 -14.61 16.41
C THR A 2 13.24 -13.75 15.30
N GLU A 3 13.66 -12.49 15.11
CA GLU A 3 13.12 -11.61 14.05
C GLU A 3 13.28 -12.20 12.64
N ALA A 4 14.47 -12.72 12.31
CA ALA A 4 14.75 -13.30 11.01
C ALA A 4 13.94 -14.58 10.76
N VAL A 5 13.72 -15.39 11.81
CA VAL A 5 12.89 -16.59 11.73
C VAL A 5 11.44 -16.23 11.42
N PHE A 6 10.86 -15.26 12.13
CA PHE A 6 9.48 -14.84 11.88
C PHE A 6 9.31 -14.19 10.50
N ALA A 7 10.25 -13.33 10.08
CA ALA A 7 10.24 -12.74 8.75
C ALA A 7 10.33 -13.80 7.64
N ALA A 8 11.25 -14.76 7.78
CA ALA A 8 11.38 -15.88 6.84
C ALA A 8 10.14 -16.78 6.85
N ALA A 9 9.56 -17.03 8.02
CA ALA A 9 8.34 -17.82 8.16
C ALA A 9 7.14 -17.16 7.46
N VAL A 10 6.95 -15.84 7.62
CA VAL A 10 5.90 -15.11 6.87
C VAL A 10 6.14 -15.21 5.37
N PHE A 11 7.37 -14.99 4.91
CA PHE A 11 7.69 -15.07 3.49
C PHE A 11 7.45 -16.47 2.92
N ALA A 12 7.91 -17.50 3.61
CA ALA A 12 7.69 -18.90 3.24
C ALA A 12 6.21 -19.27 3.28
N ALA A 13 5.46 -18.82 4.29
CA ALA A 13 4.03 -19.05 4.42
C ALA A 13 3.28 -18.48 3.22
N VAL A 14 3.52 -17.21 2.87
CA VAL A 14 2.87 -16.56 1.71
C VAL A 14 3.27 -17.22 0.39
N ALA A 15 4.52 -17.68 0.26
CA ALA A 15 5.01 -18.25 -0.99
C ALA A 15 4.60 -19.73 -1.20
N LEU A 16 4.42 -20.50 -0.12
CA LEU A 16 4.31 -21.95 -0.19
C LEU A 16 2.97 -22.49 0.32
N LEU A 17 2.21 -21.74 1.12
CA LEU A 17 0.94 -22.24 1.65
C LEU A 17 -0.13 -22.30 0.55
N PRO A 18 -0.95 -23.36 0.52
CA PRO A 18 -2.15 -23.40 -0.29
C PRO A 18 -3.12 -22.29 0.10
N HIS A 19 -3.93 -21.86 -0.87
CA HIS A 19 -4.84 -20.73 -0.71
C HIS A 19 -5.85 -20.92 0.45
N ASP A 20 -6.26 -22.16 0.72
CA ASP A 20 -7.19 -22.51 1.80
C ASP A 20 -6.60 -22.30 3.20
N LEU A 21 -5.27 -22.34 3.32
CA LEU A 21 -4.53 -22.17 4.57
C LEU A 21 -3.97 -20.75 4.74
N ASN A 22 -4.18 -19.85 3.78
CA ASN A 22 -3.69 -18.46 3.87
C ASN A 22 -4.26 -17.69 5.07
N ILE A 23 -5.41 -18.12 5.62
CA ILE A 23 -5.94 -17.57 6.86
C ILE A 23 -4.94 -17.69 8.03
N LEU A 24 -4.08 -18.71 8.02
CA LEU A 24 -3.03 -18.92 9.03
C LEU A 24 -1.89 -17.89 8.93
N CYS A 25 -1.77 -17.18 7.82
CA CYS A 25 -0.82 -16.06 7.70
C CYS A 25 -1.19 -14.90 8.62
N VAL A 26 -2.48 -14.74 8.98
CA VAL A 26 -2.94 -13.64 9.85
C VAL A 26 -2.31 -13.71 11.25
N PRO A 27 -2.45 -14.81 12.03
CA PRO A 27 -1.82 -14.89 13.34
C PRO A 27 -0.29 -14.89 13.26
N LEU A 28 0.30 -15.47 12.19
CA LEU A 28 1.74 -15.43 11.98
C LEU A 28 2.26 -14.01 11.74
N PHE A 29 1.54 -13.21 10.95
CA PHE A 29 1.84 -11.82 10.71
C PHE A 29 1.68 -11.00 11.98
N ALA A 30 0.60 -11.21 12.75
CA ALA A 30 0.41 -10.56 14.05
C ALA A 30 1.56 -10.87 15.03
N ALA A 31 1.97 -12.13 15.14
CA ALA A 31 3.12 -12.52 15.95
C ALA A 31 4.41 -11.85 15.46
N THR A 32 4.60 -11.74 14.15
CA THR A 32 5.74 -11.04 13.54
C THR A 32 5.75 -9.56 13.94
N VAL A 33 4.60 -8.88 13.86
CA VAL A 33 4.47 -7.48 14.31
C VAL A 33 4.86 -7.34 15.78
N LEU A 34 4.40 -8.24 16.67
CA LEU A 34 4.77 -8.21 18.09
C LEU A 34 6.26 -8.44 18.34
N VAL A 35 6.91 -9.30 17.55
CA VAL A 35 8.35 -9.55 17.64
C VAL A 35 9.13 -8.31 17.21
N PHE A 36 8.77 -7.68 16.09
CA PHE A 36 9.42 -6.46 15.61
C PHE A 36 9.12 -5.23 16.46
N ALA A 37 7.95 -5.16 17.11
CA ALA A 37 7.59 -4.07 18.02
C ALA A 37 8.54 -3.95 19.23
N ARG A 38 9.30 -4.99 19.57
CA ARG A 38 10.31 -4.94 20.61
C ARG A 38 11.59 -4.21 20.17
N GLU A 39 11.83 -4.09 18.86
CA GLU A 39 12.99 -3.42 18.25
C GLU A 39 14.39 -3.85 18.76
N GLN A 40 14.51 -5.02 19.39
CA GLN A 40 15.72 -5.43 20.11
C GLN A 40 16.75 -6.18 19.25
N GLY A 41 16.35 -6.73 18.09
CA GLY A 41 17.21 -7.60 17.30
C GLY A 41 18.01 -6.91 16.20
N ARG A 42 18.92 -7.69 15.60
CA ARG A 42 19.83 -7.23 14.55
C ARG A 42 19.09 -6.80 13.27
N LEU A 43 17.97 -7.46 12.96
CA LEU A 43 17.20 -7.14 11.76
C LEU A 43 16.41 -5.83 11.97
N SER A 44 15.84 -5.63 13.16
CA SER A 44 15.26 -4.34 13.53
C SER A 44 16.26 -3.19 13.45
N ARG A 45 17.50 -3.38 13.92
CA ARG A 45 18.56 -2.35 13.77
C ARG A 45 18.89 -2.03 12.31
N LEU A 46 18.91 -3.05 11.44
CA LEU A 46 19.11 -2.85 10.01
C LEU A 46 17.94 -2.08 9.38
N LEU A 47 16.70 -2.45 9.71
CA LEU A 47 15.49 -1.81 9.18
C LEU A 47 15.31 -0.37 9.68
N ARG A 48 15.91 -0.03 10.83
CA ARG A 48 16.00 1.35 11.36
C ARG A 48 17.10 2.18 10.69
N HIS A 49 17.84 1.64 9.73
CA HIS A 49 18.75 2.45 8.94
C HIS A 49 17.93 3.52 8.16
N PRO A 50 18.38 4.79 8.11
CA PRO A 50 17.60 5.91 7.57
C PRO A 50 17.13 5.70 6.12
N TRP A 51 17.85 4.87 5.36
CA TRP A 51 17.43 4.48 4.01
C TRP A 51 16.14 3.64 4.00
N PHE A 52 16.03 2.63 4.87
CA PHE A 52 14.85 1.77 4.97
C PHE A 52 13.68 2.51 5.61
N GLU A 53 13.92 3.32 6.64
CA GLU A 53 12.88 4.18 7.23
C GLU A 53 12.32 5.17 6.20
N GLY A 54 13.21 5.78 5.39
CA GLY A 54 12.82 6.67 4.31
C GLY A 54 11.99 5.98 3.22
N LEU A 55 12.33 4.73 2.89
CA LEU A 55 11.56 3.91 1.95
C LEU A 55 10.19 3.55 2.53
N GLY A 56 10.15 3.08 3.78
CA GLY A 56 8.90 2.73 4.48
C GLY A 56 7.93 3.90 4.56
N ARG A 57 8.44 5.11 4.84
CA ARG A 57 7.62 6.33 4.88
C ARG A 57 6.98 6.66 3.52
N ARG A 58 7.72 6.49 2.41
CA ARG A 58 7.17 6.69 1.06
C ARG A 58 6.13 5.62 0.73
N SER A 59 6.42 4.35 1.03
CA SER A 59 5.49 3.25 0.81
C SER A 59 4.19 3.42 1.59
N TYR A 60 4.27 3.88 2.85
CA TYR A 60 3.10 4.19 3.66
C TYR A 60 2.24 5.29 3.03
N SER A 61 2.87 6.38 2.59
CA SER A 61 2.16 7.48 1.95
C SER A 61 1.49 7.06 0.62
N ILE A 62 2.18 6.24 -0.19
CA ILE A 62 1.60 5.64 -1.40
C ILE A 62 0.40 4.75 -1.04
N TYR A 63 0.55 3.90 -0.01
CA TYR A 63 -0.52 3.03 0.46
C TYR A 63 -1.78 3.82 0.85
N LEU A 64 -1.64 4.99 1.48
CA LEU A 64 -2.82 5.81 1.82
C LEU A 64 -3.54 6.36 0.58
N VAL A 65 -2.82 6.73 -0.48
CA VAL A 65 -3.43 7.41 -1.65
C VAL A 65 -3.81 6.47 -2.79
N HIS A 66 -3.11 5.34 -2.96
CA HIS A 66 -3.22 4.52 -4.17
C HIS A 66 -4.66 4.03 -4.44
N ALA A 67 -5.41 3.66 -3.39
CA ALA A 67 -6.78 3.18 -3.51
C ALA A 67 -7.71 4.26 -4.09
N PHE A 68 -7.57 5.52 -3.67
CA PHE A 68 -8.36 6.63 -4.21
C PHE A 68 -8.07 6.87 -5.68
N VAL A 69 -6.79 6.82 -6.07
CA VAL A 69 -6.39 6.99 -7.47
C VAL A 69 -6.91 5.82 -8.32
N ALA A 70 -6.78 4.59 -7.84
CA ALA A 70 -7.27 3.40 -8.53
C ALA A 70 -8.79 3.45 -8.71
N VAL A 71 -9.54 3.75 -7.65
CA VAL A 71 -11.01 3.90 -7.71
C VAL A 71 -11.40 5.02 -8.67
N GLY A 72 -10.74 6.19 -8.59
CA GLY A 72 -11.02 7.30 -9.50
C GLY A 72 -10.80 6.95 -10.98
N LEU A 73 -9.75 6.18 -11.27
CA LEU A 73 -9.46 5.70 -12.62
C LEU A 73 -10.51 4.68 -13.10
N LEU A 74 -10.92 3.76 -12.24
CA LEU A 74 -12.00 2.80 -12.55
C LEU A 74 -13.33 3.54 -12.80
N SER A 75 -13.64 4.56 -11.99
CA SER A 75 -14.82 5.41 -12.19
C SER A 75 -14.75 6.18 -13.51
N ALA A 76 -13.60 6.74 -13.87
CA ALA A 76 -13.42 7.42 -15.14
C ALA A 76 -13.63 6.48 -16.34
N ALA A 77 -13.12 5.24 -16.26
CA ALA A 77 -13.34 4.22 -17.28
C ALA A 77 -14.83 3.81 -17.37
N ALA A 78 -15.53 3.73 -16.23
CA ALA A 78 -16.96 3.45 -16.22
C ALA A 78 -17.77 4.56 -16.89
N VAL A 79 -17.44 5.83 -16.63
CA VAL A 79 -18.05 6.97 -17.31
C VAL A 79 -17.75 6.96 -18.81
N ALA A 80 -16.51 6.65 -19.20
CA ALA A 80 -16.12 6.54 -20.60
C ALA A 80 -16.93 5.49 -21.36
N SER A 81 -17.26 4.37 -20.71
CA SER A 81 -18.17 3.34 -21.26
C SER A 81 -19.60 3.83 -21.43
N VAL A 82 -20.12 4.66 -20.51
CA VAL A 82 -21.46 5.22 -20.65
C VAL A 82 -21.54 6.24 -21.79
N LEU A 83 -20.41 6.87 -22.13
CA LEU A 83 -20.30 7.86 -23.20
C LEU A 83 -19.89 7.27 -24.55
N ASP A 84 -19.83 5.93 -24.67
CA ASP A 84 -19.40 5.21 -25.87
C ASP A 84 -18.05 5.68 -26.44
N LEU A 85 -17.10 6.03 -25.56
CA LEU A 85 -15.76 6.42 -25.99
C LEU A 85 -15.01 5.21 -26.58
N PRO A 86 -14.45 5.31 -27.80
CA PRO A 86 -13.99 4.15 -28.57
C PRO A 86 -12.69 3.51 -28.06
N LEU A 87 -11.97 4.16 -27.15
CA LEU A 87 -10.61 3.78 -26.78
C LEU A 87 -10.45 3.36 -25.31
N ILE A 88 -11.40 3.69 -24.44
CA ILE A 88 -11.33 3.42 -23.00
C ILE A 88 -12.72 3.04 -22.53
N GLY A 89 -12.82 1.94 -21.80
CA GLY A 89 -14.06 1.54 -21.14
C GLY A 89 -13.82 0.70 -19.89
N PHE A 90 -14.91 0.36 -19.23
CA PHE A 90 -14.97 -0.56 -18.11
C PHE A 90 -15.67 -1.85 -18.55
N GLY A 91 -14.96 -2.97 -18.48
CA GLY A 91 -15.43 -4.25 -19.02
C GLY A 91 -14.58 -5.41 -18.51
N GLU A 92 -14.63 -6.54 -19.21
CA GLU A 92 -13.82 -7.72 -18.86
C GLU A 92 -12.36 -7.51 -19.32
N ALA A 93 -11.50 -7.11 -18.39
CA ALA A 93 -10.08 -6.85 -18.67
C ALA A 93 -9.24 -8.13 -18.64
N GLN A 94 -9.66 -9.12 -17.85
CA GLN A 94 -9.14 -10.50 -17.83
C GLN A 94 -10.32 -11.45 -17.62
N PRO A 95 -10.20 -12.75 -17.97
CA PRO A 95 -11.27 -13.73 -17.77
C PRO A 95 -11.79 -13.71 -16.33
N GLY A 96 -13.06 -13.35 -16.14
CA GLY A 96 -13.70 -13.25 -14.83
C GLY A 96 -13.33 -12.02 -13.98
N GLN A 97 -12.53 -11.08 -14.50
CA GLN A 97 -12.14 -9.86 -13.80
C GLN A 97 -12.54 -8.60 -14.58
N LYS A 98 -13.43 -7.81 -13.97
CA LYS A 98 -13.80 -6.50 -14.51
C LYS A 98 -12.73 -5.45 -14.21
N GLY A 99 -12.44 -4.60 -15.19
CA GLY A 99 -11.44 -3.56 -15.09
C GLY A 99 -11.47 -2.63 -16.29
N ILE A 100 -10.38 -1.90 -16.48
CA ILE A 100 -10.22 -0.97 -17.59
C ILE A 100 -9.88 -1.76 -18.85
N VAL A 101 -10.66 -1.54 -19.91
CA VAL A 101 -10.43 -2.10 -21.24
C VAL A 101 -9.93 -0.97 -22.14
N ALA A 102 -8.75 -1.15 -22.71
CA ALA A 102 -8.10 -0.21 -23.61
C ALA A 102 -7.13 -0.96 -24.54
N PRO A 103 -6.76 -0.39 -25.71
CA PRO A 103 -5.68 -0.93 -26.54
C PRO A 103 -4.38 -1.08 -25.75
N PRO A 104 -3.51 -2.07 -26.05
CA PRO A 104 -2.33 -2.38 -25.22
C PRO A 104 -1.43 -1.19 -24.92
N LEU A 105 -1.10 -0.38 -25.94
CA LEU A 105 -0.25 0.80 -25.76
C LEU A 105 -0.89 1.85 -24.85
N LEU A 106 -2.21 2.02 -24.94
CA LEU A 106 -2.95 2.95 -24.09
C LEU A 106 -3.07 2.40 -22.67
N ALA A 107 -3.28 1.10 -22.50
CA ALA A 107 -3.27 0.45 -21.19
C ALA A 107 -1.92 0.63 -20.48
N ASP A 108 -0.80 0.43 -21.20
CA ASP A 108 0.55 0.67 -20.67
C ASP A 108 0.74 2.15 -20.29
N ALA A 109 0.31 3.07 -21.16
CA ALA A 109 0.37 4.51 -20.88
C ALA A 109 -0.46 4.90 -19.64
N ILE A 110 -1.65 4.29 -19.47
CA ILE A 110 -2.50 4.49 -18.29
C ILE A 110 -1.79 3.98 -17.03
N ILE A 111 -1.14 2.82 -17.07
CA ILE A 111 -0.38 2.27 -15.92
C ILE A 111 0.80 3.19 -15.57
N VAL A 112 1.55 3.66 -16.57
CA VAL A 112 2.67 4.60 -16.34
C VAL A 112 2.14 5.90 -15.76
N ALA A 113 1.05 6.45 -16.30
CA ALA A 113 0.41 7.65 -15.76
C ALA A 113 -0.08 7.45 -14.32
N PHE A 114 -0.67 6.30 -14.02
CA PHE A 114 -1.08 5.91 -12.66
C PHE A 114 0.13 5.89 -11.72
N LEU A 115 1.24 5.24 -12.09
CA LEU A 115 2.46 5.16 -11.27
C LEU A 115 3.05 6.56 -11.00
N VAL A 116 3.12 7.40 -12.02
CA VAL A 116 3.59 8.80 -11.85
C VAL A 116 2.64 9.55 -10.91
N LEU A 117 1.33 9.43 -11.13
CA LEU A 117 0.33 10.15 -10.36
C LEU A 117 0.34 9.74 -8.87
N ILE A 118 0.39 8.43 -8.55
CA ILE A 118 0.43 7.97 -7.15
C ILE A 118 1.68 8.47 -6.42
N VAL A 119 2.84 8.51 -7.09
CA VAL A 119 4.09 9.00 -6.49
C VAL A 119 4.00 10.50 -6.19
N GLN A 120 3.42 11.27 -7.12
CA GLN A 120 3.27 12.72 -6.95
C GLN A 120 2.22 13.07 -5.90
N LEU A 121 1.08 12.38 -5.91
CA LEU A 121 0.03 12.55 -4.89
C LEU A 121 0.48 12.07 -3.51
N SER A 122 1.29 11.02 -3.43
CA SER A 122 1.90 10.59 -2.17
C SER A 122 2.78 11.70 -1.57
N LYS A 123 3.64 12.34 -2.36
CA LYS A 123 4.44 13.49 -1.88
C LYS A 123 3.56 14.63 -1.36
N LEU A 124 2.44 14.88 -2.04
CA LEU A 124 1.49 15.91 -1.64
C LEU A 124 0.78 15.54 -0.34
N SER A 125 0.22 14.33 -0.26
CA SER A 125 -0.42 13.78 0.94
C SER A 125 0.51 13.80 2.14
N TYR A 126 1.76 13.37 1.96
CA TYR A 126 2.76 13.40 3.02
C TYR A 126 2.94 14.81 3.60
N ARG A 127 3.06 15.82 2.73
CA ARG A 127 3.29 17.21 3.14
C ARG A 127 2.06 17.85 3.78
N PHE A 128 0.87 17.59 3.25
CA PHE A 128 -0.34 18.34 3.60
C PHE A 128 -1.28 17.61 4.56
N VAL A 129 -1.18 16.28 4.68
CA VAL A 129 -2.06 15.47 5.52
C VAL A 129 -1.26 14.79 6.63
N GLU A 130 -0.20 14.06 6.28
CA GLU A 130 0.53 13.22 7.25
C GLU A 130 1.34 14.03 8.26
N LEU A 131 2.11 15.03 7.79
CA LEU A 131 2.89 15.92 8.68
C LEU A 131 1.98 16.76 9.61
N PRO A 132 0.92 17.44 9.12
CA PRO A 132 0.02 18.19 9.99
C PRO A 132 -0.78 17.30 10.93
N GLY A 133 -1.25 16.14 10.45
CA GLY A 133 -1.98 15.17 11.27
C GLY A 133 -1.13 14.64 12.43
N SER A 134 0.13 14.30 12.15
CA SER A 134 1.09 13.87 13.16
C SER A 134 1.38 14.97 14.18
N ALA A 135 1.55 16.22 13.73
CA ALA A 135 1.76 17.36 14.61
C ALA A 135 0.54 17.64 15.52
N LEU A 136 -0.67 17.50 14.98
CA LEU A 136 -1.91 17.64 15.75
C LEU A 136 -2.03 16.53 16.81
N GLY A 137 -1.79 15.28 16.44
CA GLY A 137 -1.80 14.14 17.36
C GLY A 137 -0.81 14.32 18.52
N ALA A 138 0.43 14.75 18.21
CA ALA A 138 1.44 15.04 19.23
C ALA A 138 1.01 16.17 20.18
N ARG A 139 0.31 17.19 19.70
CA ARG A 139 -0.24 18.28 20.53
C ARG A 139 -1.36 17.79 21.46
N LEU A 140 -2.22 16.88 21.00
CA LEU A 140 -3.31 16.32 21.80
C LEU A 140 -2.78 15.43 22.92
N LEU A 141 -1.81 14.55 22.63
CA LEU A 141 -1.17 13.69 23.63
C LEU A 141 -0.44 14.48 24.72
N ARG A 142 0.18 15.62 24.37
CA ARG A 142 0.81 16.52 25.35
C ARG A 142 -0.17 17.27 26.24
N LYS A 143 -1.45 17.38 25.84
CA LYS A 143 -2.52 18.04 26.63
C LYS A 143 -3.32 17.06 27.48
N ALA A 144 -3.20 15.75 27.26
CA ALA A 144 -3.87 14.77 28.10
C ALA A 144 -3.24 14.79 29.51
N PRO A 145 -4.03 14.88 30.60
CA PRO A 145 -3.49 14.74 31.95
C PRO A 145 -2.84 13.35 32.10
N PRO A 146 -1.78 13.21 32.91
CA PRO A 146 -1.20 11.89 33.20
C PRO A 146 -2.30 11.02 33.83
N GLY A 147 -2.62 9.91 33.17
CA GLY A 147 -3.53 8.88 33.67
C GLY A 147 -2.84 7.90 34.61
#